data_AF-A0A0G0K3I0-F1
#
_entry.id   AF-A0A0G0K3I0-F1
#
_cell.length_a   1.000
_cell.length_b   1.000
_cell.length_c   1.000
_cell.angle_alpha   90.00
_cell.angle_beta   90.00
_cell.angle_gamma   90.00
#
_symmetry.space_group_name_H-M   'P 1'
#
loop_
_entity.id
_entity.type
_entity.pdbx_description
1 polymer ?
#
loop_
_entity_poly.entity_id
_entity_poly.type
_entity_poly.pdbx_seq_one_letter_code
_entity_poly.pdbx_strand_id
1 'polypeptide(L)'
;MSKSPFRVIFESCAGFFFTVLVLVLANLFDSFIDNYYYEQIVQFMNDYFDLVIIGSVIGLVANFVRALHFPFNTPSPLIHAINSLLFTYVLVRFLELVDFMVGVRLIERMLDSSWVVPLMYIGFFLLTFIGGMIGIFVDLFKHEGKGKNCEEKMKEWGEKKNAKSEKEKEEWEKWNKFTTAVKSGFKEFEKSMKEKKGKK
;
A
#
# COMPACT_ATOMS: atom_id res chain seq x y z
N MET A 1 -0.43 1.39 -7.04
CA MET A 1 0.95 1.48 -6.54
C MET A 1 1.18 0.12 -5.94
N SER A 2 2.01 -0.74 -6.54
CA SER A 2 2.22 -2.09 -5.99
C SER A 2 2.92 -1.92 -4.65
N LYS A 3 2.15 -1.98 -3.55
CA LYS A 3 2.74 -2.07 -2.21
C LYS A 3 3.59 -3.34 -2.22
N SER A 4 4.84 -3.23 -1.80
CA SER A 4 5.71 -4.41 -1.67
C SER A 4 4.98 -5.48 -0.83
N PRO A 5 4.99 -6.76 -1.24
CA PRO A 5 4.37 -7.84 -0.47
C PRO A 5 4.87 -7.86 0.99
N PHE A 6 6.14 -7.50 1.22
CA PHE A 6 6.71 -7.35 2.55
C PHE A 6 6.01 -6.30 3.40
N ARG A 7 5.57 -5.18 2.80
CA ARG A 7 4.86 -4.12 3.51
C ARG A 7 3.48 -4.56 3.97
N VAL A 8 2.77 -5.33 3.13
CA VAL A 8 1.43 -5.85 3.47
C VAL A 8 1.51 -6.85 4.62
N ILE A 9 2.53 -7.72 4.60
CA ILE A 9 2.79 -8.66 5.69
C ILE A 9 3.15 -7.90 6.98
N PHE A 10 4.02 -6.89 6.89
CA PHE A 10 4.42 -6.08 8.05
C PHE A 10 3.26 -5.32 8.67
N GLU A 11 2.41 -4.67 7.86
CA GLU A 11 1.20 -3.98 8.32
C GLU A 11 0.24 -4.96 9.04
N SER A 12 0.09 -6.18 8.51
CA SER A 12 -0.76 -7.22 9.12
C SER A 12 -0.20 -7.73 10.45
N CYS A 13 1.10 -8.00 10.52
CA CYS A 13 1.76 -8.45 11.74
C CYS A 13 1.74 -7.37 12.83
N ALA A 14 1.97 -6.10 12.46
CA ALA A 14 1.94 -4.99 13.42
C ALA A 14 0.57 -4.85 14.09
N GLY A 15 -0.52 -5.00 13.33
CA GLY A 15 -1.88 -5.00 13.88
C GLY A 15 -2.11 -6.15 14.88
N PHE A 16 -1.64 -7.36 14.54
CA PHE A 16 -1.73 -8.50 15.45
C PHE A 16 -0.96 -8.26 16.76
N PHE A 17 0.30 -7.83 16.68
CA PHE A 17 1.10 -7.53 17.88
C PHE A 17 0.48 -6.43 18.74
N PHE A 18 -0.11 -5.40 18.11
CA PHE A 18 -0.83 -4.37 18.82
C PHE A 18 -2.02 -4.95 19.59
N THR A 19 -2.84 -5.80 18.98
CA THR A 19 -3.97 -6.44 19.66
C THR A 19 -3.52 -7.31 20.84
N VAL A 20 -2.46 -8.10 20.67
CA VAL A 20 -1.88 -8.91 21.75
C VAL A 20 -1.37 -8.02 22.89
N LEU A 21 -0.69 -6.91 22.56
CA LEU A 21 -0.18 -5.97 23.56
C LEU A 21 -1.33 -5.36 24.39
N VAL A 22 -2.41 -4.93 23.73
CA VAL A 22 -3.59 -4.38 24.41
C VAL A 22 -4.22 -5.42 25.34
N LEU A 23 -4.33 -6.68 24.90
CA LEU A 23 -4.88 -7.76 25.73
C LEU A 23 -4.03 -8.04 26.98
N VAL A 24 -2.70 -8.08 26.82
CA VAL A 24 -1.78 -8.29 27.94
C VAL A 24 -1.90 -7.14 28.95
N LEU A 25 -1.96 -5.90 28.47
CA LEU A 25 -2.15 -4.74 29.33
C LEU A 25 -3.50 -4.78 30.04
N ALA A 26 -4.59 -5.15 29.34
CA ALA A 26 -5.91 -5.29 29.94
C ALA A 26 -5.91 -6.34 31.07
N ASN A 27 -5.33 -7.52 30.84
CA ASN A 27 -5.22 -8.54 31.89
C ASN A 27 -4.32 -8.09 33.06
N LEU A 28 -3.27 -7.30 32.80
CA LEU A 28 -2.41 -6.77 33.86
C LEU A 28 -3.18 -5.78 34.76
N PHE A 29 -4.00 -4.92 34.16
CA PHE A 29 -4.76 -3.89 34.87
C PHE A 29 -5.98 -4.44 35.61
N ASP A 30 -6.45 -5.65 35.27
CA ASP A 30 -7.54 -6.35 35.95
C ASP A 30 -7.32 -6.50 37.46
N SER A 31 -6.07 -6.76 37.88
CA SER A 31 -5.73 -6.83 39.32
C SER A 31 -5.76 -5.49 40.05
N PHE A 32 -5.85 -4.37 39.33
CA PHE A 32 -5.82 -3.01 39.91
C PHE A 32 -7.15 -2.26 39.80
N ILE A 33 -8.05 -2.69 38.91
CA ILE A 33 -9.32 -2.01 38.63
C ILE A 33 -10.47 -2.90 39.08
N ASP A 34 -11.01 -2.62 40.27
CA ASP A 34 -12.21 -3.27 40.79
C ASP A 34 -13.47 -2.60 40.20
N ASN A 35 -13.80 -2.96 38.96
CA ASN A 35 -14.98 -2.45 38.27
C ASN A 35 -15.64 -3.56 37.44
N TYR A 36 -16.93 -3.81 37.72
CA TYR A 36 -17.70 -4.83 37.01
C TYR A 36 -17.65 -4.70 35.49
N TYR A 37 -17.77 -3.49 34.93
CA TYR A 37 -17.71 -3.31 33.47
C TYR A 37 -16.32 -3.56 32.91
N TYR A 38 -15.28 -3.24 33.68
CA TYR A 38 -13.91 -3.53 33.29
C TYR A 38 -13.66 -5.03 33.17
N GLU A 39 -14.05 -5.79 34.18
CA GLU A 39 -13.95 -7.26 34.20
C GLU A 39 -14.68 -7.88 33.00
N GLN A 40 -15.88 -7.39 32.67
CA GLN A 40 -16.63 -7.85 31.49
C GLN A 40 -15.91 -7.57 30.16
N ILE A 41 -15.18 -6.44 30.05
CA ILE A 41 -14.37 -6.15 28.86
C ILE A 41 -13.18 -7.10 28.76
N VAL A 42 -12.45 -7.30 29.87
CA VAL A 42 -11.29 -8.20 29.90
C VAL A 42 -11.72 -9.62 29.57
N GLN A 43 -12.82 -10.08 30.16
CA GLN A 43 -13.39 -11.39 29.87
C GLN A 43 -13.79 -11.52 28.40
N PHE A 44 -14.52 -10.56 27.84
CA PHE A 44 -14.86 -10.52 26.41
C PHE A 44 -13.61 -10.66 25.54
N MET A 45 -12.56 -9.88 25.85
CA MET A 45 -11.34 -9.91 25.06
C MET A 45 -10.64 -11.27 25.13
N ASN A 46 -10.64 -11.93 26.29
CA ASN A 46 -10.07 -13.27 26.48
C ASN A 46 -10.91 -14.34 25.76
N ASP A 47 -12.24 -14.32 25.88
CA ASP A 47 -13.16 -15.31 25.30
C ASP A 47 -13.09 -15.32 23.76
N TYR A 48 -12.87 -14.17 23.14
CA TYR A 48 -12.79 -14.03 21.69
C TYR A 48 -11.37 -13.91 21.15
N PHE A 49 -10.34 -14.04 22.00
CA PHE A 49 -8.94 -13.91 21.58
C PHE A 49 -8.54 -14.99 20.56
N ASP A 50 -8.97 -16.22 20.77
CA ASP A 50 -8.69 -17.34 19.85
C ASP A 50 -9.23 -17.07 18.44
N LEU A 51 -10.42 -16.48 18.34
CA LEU A 51 -11.03 -16.07 17.08
C LEU A 51 -10.21 -14.97 16.38
N VAL A 52 -9.66 -14.03 17.15
CA VAL A 52 -8.77 -12.99 16.61
C VAL A 52 -7.47 -13.60 16.09
N ILE A 53 -6.89 -14.58 16.78
CA ILE A 53 -5.69 -15.30 16.31
C ILE A 53 -6.00 -16.02 14.99
N ILE A 54 -7.07 -16.82 14.96
CA ILE A 54 -7.47 -17.59 13.77
C ILE A 54 -7.75 -16.64 12.60
N GLY A 55 -8.51 -15.57 12.82
CA GLY A 55 -8.83 -14.57 11.80
C GLY A 55 -7.59 -13.82 11.30
N SER A 56 -6.61 -13.57 12.17
CA SER A 56 -5.34 -12.96 11.79
C SER A 56 -4.51 -13.88 10.88
N VAL A 57 -4.44 -15.17 11.20
CA VAL A 57 -3.76 -16.17 10.36
C VAL A 57 -4.47 -16.31 9.01
N ILE A 58 -5.79 -16.46 8.99
CA ILE A 58 -6.58 -16.54 7.75
C ILE A 58 -6.40 -15.27 6.92
N GLY A 59 -6.43 -14.09 7.55
CA GLY A 59 -6.20 -12.81 6.90
C GLY A 59 -4.80 -12.70 6.28
N LEU A 60 -3.78 -13.20 6.96
CA LEU A 60 -2.41 -13.25 6.44
C LEU A 60 -2.32 -14.15 5.21
N VAL A 61 -2.96 -15.33 5.25
CA VAL A 61 -3.05 -16.23 4.08
C VAL A 61 -3.80 -15.54 2.94
N ALA A 62 -4.92 -14.85 3.22
CA ALA A 62 -5.68 -14.12 2.21
C ALA A 62 -4.85 -13.03 1.52
N ASN A 63 -4.06 -12.29 2.31
CA ASN A 63 -3.15 -11.25 1.83
C ASN A 63 -1.99 -11.84 1.01
N PHE A 64 -1.46 -13.00 1.42
CA PHE A 64 -0.43 -13.71 0.67
C PHE A 64 -0.96 -14.16 -0.70
N VAL A 65 -2.13 -14.79 -0.74
CA VAL A 65 -2.79 -15.21 -1.98
C VAL A 65 -3.10 -14.00 -2.87
N ARG A 66 -3.51 -12.86 -2.28
CA ARG A 66 -3.76 -11.62 -3.02
C ARG A 66 -2.53 -11.08 -3.74
N ALA A 67 -1.35 -11.25 -3.14
CA ALA A 67 -0.09 -10.76 -3.70
C ALA A 67 0.42 -11.59 -4.89
N LEU A 68 -0.14 -12.78 -5.11
CA LEU A 68 0.18 -13.61 -6.28
C LEU A 68 -0.35 -12.97 -7.56
N HIS A 69 0.29 -13.28 -8.69
CA HIS A 69 -0.22 -12.86 -9.99
C HIS A 69 -1.49 -13.61 -10.36
N PHE A 70 -2.35 -12.95 -11.14
CA PHE A 70 -3.50 -13.60 -11.76
C PHE A 70 -3.04 -14.82 -12.58
N PRO A 71 -3.72 -15.98 -12.50
CA PRO A 71 -5.02 -16.25 -11.89
C PRO A 71 -4.99 -16.70 -10.42
N PHE A 72 -3.81 -16.82 -9.81
CA PHE A 72 -3.65 -17.40 -8.47
C PHE A 72 -4.16 -16.49 -7.34
N ASN A 73 -4.48 -15.22 -7.62
CA ASN A 73 -5.10 -14.30 -6.66
C ASN A 73 -6.63 -14.43 -6.57
N THR A 74 -7.28 -15.15 -7.50
CA THR A 74 -8.74 -15.32 -7.55
C THR A 74 -9.36 -15.96 -6.30
N PRO A 75 -8.67 -16.85 -5.56
CA PRO A 75 -9.19 -17.37 -4.29
C PRO A 75 -9.15 -16.34 -3.14
N SER A 76 -8.35 -15.26 -3.25
CA SER A 76 -8.18 -14.30 -2.15
C SER A 76 -9.49 -13.63 -1.69
N PRO A 77 -10.38 -13.14 -2.58
CA PRO A 77 -11.68 -12.60 -2.18
C PRO A 77 -12.53 -13.59 -1.37
N LEU A 78 -12.47 -14.88 -1.70
CA LEU A 78 -13.21 -15.91 -0.95
C LEU A 78 -12.64 -16.08 0.46
N ILE A 79 -11.32 -16.15 0.59
CA ILE A 79 -10.65 -16.27 1.91
C ILE A 79 -10.91 -15.01 2.75
N HIS A 80 -10.86 -13.82 2.14
CA HIS A 80 -11.23 -12.58 2.82
C HIS A 80 -12.70 -12.55 3.26
N ALA A 81 -13.62 -13.09 2.46
CA ALA A 81 -15.03 -13.18 2.82
C ALA A 81 -15.29 -14.17 3.95
N ILE A 82 -14.57 -15.29 4.00
CA ILE A 82 -14.61 -16.20 5.14
C ILE A 82 -14.07 -15.51 6.39
N ASN A 83 -12.94 -14.79 6.25
CA ASN A 83 -12.36 -14.05 7.37
C ASN A 83 -13.29 -12.95 7.88
N SER A 84 -14.01 -12.27 6.98
CA SER A 84 -14.95 -11.21 7.39
C SER A 84 -16.10 -11.76 8.22
N LEU A 85 -16.53 -13.01 8.03
CA LEU A 85 -17.52 -13.64 8.92
C LEU A 85 -17.01 -13.75 10.36
N LEU A 86 -15.74 -14.10 10.57
CA LEU A 86 -15.14 -14.16 11.90
C LEU A 86 -15.10 -12.77 12.55
N PHE A 87 -14.67 -11.75 11.79
CA PHE A 87 -14.65 -10.37 12.28
C PHE A 87 -16.06 -9.84 12.56
N THR A 88 -17.03 -10.14 11.69
CA THR A 88 -18.44 -9.79 11.91
C THR A 88 -18.96 -10.45 13.18
N TYR A 89 -18.62 -11.72 13.43
CA TYR A 89 -19.03 -12.41 14.65
C TYR A 89 -18.50 -11.70 15.90
N VAL A 90 -17.19 -11.42 15.95
CA VAL A 90 -16.59 -10.68 17.08
C VAL A 90 -17.19 -9.29 17.23
N LEU A 91 -17.46 -8.60 16.12
CA LEU A 91 -18.08 -7.28 16.12
C LEU A 91 -19.50 -7.31 16.69
N VAL A 92 -20.30 -8.31 16.35
CA VAL A 92 -21.66 -8.47 16.89
C VAL A 92 -21.60 -8.69 18.40
N ARG A 93 -20.70 -9.57 18.86
CA ARG A 93 -20.50 -9.81 20.29
C ARG A 93 -20.03 -8.56 21.03
N PHE A 94 -19.17 -7.76 20.40
CA PHE A 94 -18.76 -6.47 20.94
C PHE A 94 -19.94 -5.50 21.05
N LEU A 95 -20.83 -5.46 20.05
CA LEU A 95 -22.03 -4.63 20.11
C LEU A 95 -23.00 -5.08 21.19
N GLU A 96 -23.17 -6.39 21.41
CA GLU A 96 -23.94 -6.93 22.53
C GLU A 96 -23.35 -6.51 23.89
N LEU A 97 -22.01 -6.56 24.02
CA LEU A 97 -21.32 -6.09 25.23
C LEU A 97 -21.59 -4.60 25.49
N VAL A 98 -21.47 -3.77 24.45
CA VAL A 98 -21.75 -2.32 24.55
C VAL A 98 -23.22 -2.08 24.91
N ASP A 99 -24.15 -2.79 24.27
CA ASP A 99 -25.59 -2.67 24.54
C ASP A 99 -25.94 -3.08 25.98
N PHE A 100 -25.27 -4.11 26.51
CA PHE A 100 -25.34 -4.49 27.91
C PHE A 100 -24.84 -3.38 28.85
N MET A 101 -23.73 -2.73 28.52
CA MET A 101 -23.17 -1.63 29.33
C MET A 101 -24.05 -0.39 29.36
N VAL A 102 -24.69 -0.03 28.23
CA VAL A 102 -25.57 1.14 28.14
C VAL A 102 -26.98 0.81 28.67
N GLY A 103 -27.35 -0.48 28.77
CA GLY A 103 -28.61 -0.93 29.34
C GLY A 103 -29.83 -0.75 28.43
N VAL A 104 -29.61 -0.52 27.12
CA VAL A 104 -30.69 -0.21 26.16
C VAL A 104 -31.30 -1.47 25.54
N ARG A 105 -30.56 -2.59 25.52
CA ARG A 105 -31.00 -3.91 25.00
C ARG A 105 -31.54 -3.86 23.56
N LEU A 106 -31.09 -2.90 22.74
CA LEU A 106 -31.55 -2.76 21.36
C LEU A 106 -30.94 -3.83 20.45
N ILE A 107 -29.66 -4.12 20.65
CA ILE A 107 -28.91 -5.09 19.86
C ILE A 107 -29.42 -6.49 20.17
N GLU A 108 -29.59 -6.81 21.46
CA GLU A 108 -30.19 -8.08 21.90
C GLU A 108 -31.56 -8.30 21.23
N ARG A 109 -32.45 -7.30 21.26
CA ARG A 109 -33.78 -7.37 20.65
C ARG A 109 -33.77 -7.46 19.12
N MET A 110 -32.81 -6.81 18.45
CA MET A 110 -32.67 -6.91 16.99
C MET A 110 -32.13 -8.28 16.55
N LEU A 111 -31.21 -8.85 17.32
CA LEU A 111 -30.59 -10.14 17.03
C LEU A 111 -31.49 -11.34 17.38
N ASP A 112 -32.44 -11.16 18.30
CA ASP A 112 -33.46 -12.17 18.63
C ASP A 112 -34.33 -12.59 17.43
N SER A 113 -34.41 -11.74 16.41
CA SER A 113 -35.04 -12.11 15.15
C SER A 113 -34.21 -13.14 14.41
N SER A 114 -34.71 -14.37 14.31
CA SER A 114 -34.01 -15.53 13.74
C SER A 114 -33.54 -15.35 12.29
N TRP A 115 -34.02 -14.32 11.58
CA TRP A 115 -33.70 -14.02 10.18
C TRP A 115 -32.66 -12.91 10.01
N VAL A 116 -32.53 -12.01 10.98
CA VAL A 116 -31.64 -10.83 10.87
C VAL A 116 -30.18 -11.27 10.91
N VAL A 117 -29.85 -12.17 11.84
CA VAL A 117 -28.48 -12.64 12.05
C VAL A 117 -27.92 -13.35 10.81
N PRO A 118 -28.60 -14.37 10.23
CA PRO A 118 -28.11 -15.01 9.00
C PRO A 118 -28.02 -14.04 7.83
N LEU A 119 -29.01 -13.15 7.66
CA LEU A 119 -29.04 -12.20 6.54
C LEU A 119 -27.88 -11.21 6.62
N MET A 120 -27.53 -10.75 7.81
CA MET A 120 -26.38 -9.90 8.06
C MET A 120 -25.06 -10.60 7.71
N TYR A 121 -24.85 -11.84 8.16
CA TYR A 121 -23.65 -12.61 7.81
C TYR A 121 -23.53 -12.83 6.30
N ILE A 122 -24.63 -13.22 5.64
CA ILE A 122 -24.66 -13.38 4.18
C ILE A 122 -24.36 -12.05 3.49
N GLY A 123 -24.93 -10.95 3.98
CA GLY A 123 -24.68 -9.61 3.47
C GLY A 123 -23.20 -9.21 3.53
N PHE A 124 -22.57 -9.34 4.70
CA PHE A 124 -21.13 -9.04 4.86
C PHE A 124 -20.25 -9.96 4.02
N PHE A 125 -20.59 -11.25 3.93
CA PHE A 125 -19.89 -12.19 3.07
C PHE A 125 -19.94 -11.76 1.60
N LEU A 126 -21.15 -11.48 1.08
CA LEU A 126 -21.35 -11.06 -0.30
C LEU A 126 -20.67 -9.72 -0.59
N LEU A 127 -20.80 -8.72 0.30
CA LEU A 127 -20.14 -7.42 0.15
C LEU A 127 -18.62 -7.57 0.07
N THR A 128 -18.04 -8.38 0.96
CA THR A 128 -16.59 -8.62 0.98
C THR A 128 -16.14 -9.37 -0.27
N PHE A 129 -16.88 -10.40 -0.67
CA PHE A 129 -16.57 -11.22 -1.83
C PHE A 129 -16.67 -10.42 -3.14
N ILE A 130 -17.81 -9.75 -3.37
CA ILE A 130 -18.05 -8.94 -4.56
C ILE A 130 -17.06 -7.78 -4.62
N GLY A 131 -16.83 -7.08 -3.50
CA GLY A 131 -15.83 -6.01 -3.42
C GLY A 131 -14.43 -6.50 -3.75
N GLY A 132 -14.05 -7.68 -3.26
CA GLY A 132 -12.77 -8.32 -3.58
C GLY A 132 -12.65 -8.68 -5.07
N MET A 133 -13.69 -9.24 -5.66
CA MET A 133 -13.73 -9.58 -7.09
C MET A 133 -13.62 -8.32 -7.97
N ILE A 134 -14.39 -7.27 -7.67
CA ILE A 134 -14.32 -5.97 -8.37
C ILE A 134 -12.88 -5.41 -8.29
N GLY A 135 -12.24 -5.51 -7.12
CA GLY A 135 -10.86 -5.08 -6.93
C GLY A 135 -9.88 -5.77 -7.89
N ILE A 136 -9.98 -7.09 -8.06
CA ILE A 136 -9.12 -7.84 -8.99
C ILE A 136 -9.33 -7.36 -10.44
N PHE A 137 -10.59 -7.20 -10.88
CA PHE A 137 -10.88 -6.73 -12.23
C PHE A 137 -10.35 -5.31 -12.48
N VAL A 138 -10.55 -4.39 -11.53
CA VAL A 138 -10.03 -3.01 -11.63
C VAL A 138 -8.50 -3.01 -11.72
N ASP A 139 -7.82 -3.86 -10.95
CA ASP A 139 -6.35 -3.98 -11.00
C ASP A 139 -5.87 -4.52 -12.35
N LEU A 140 -6.58 -5.48 -12.95
CA LEU A 140 -6.29 -6.00 -14.30
C LEU A 140 -6.40 -4.90 -15.36
N PHE A 141 -7.53 -4.17 -15.40
CA PHE A 141 -7.72 -3.07 -16.36
C PHE A 141 -6.70 -1.94 -16.19
N LYS A 142 -6.30 -1.65 -14.94
CA LYS A 142 -5.30 -0.62 -14.65
C LYS A 142 -3.90 -1.02 -15.08
N HIS A 143 -3.59 -2.31 -15.09
CA HIS A 143 -2.31 -2.82 -15.58
C HIS A 143 -2.21 -2.76 -17.11
N GLU A 144 -3.30 -3.01 -17.84
CA GLU A 144 -3.33 -2.83 -19.30
C GLU A 144 -3.14 -1.36 -19.73
N GLY A 145 -3.76 -0.42 -19.03
CA GLY A 145 -3.62 1.01 -19.32
C GLY A 145 -2.20 1.57 -19.05
N LYS A 146 -1.45 0.97 -18.11
CA LYS A 146 -0.09 1.39 -17.77
C LYS A 146 0.97 1.00 -18.81
N GLY A 147 0.76 -0.08 -19.54
CA GLY A 147 1.67 -0.51 -20.62
C GLY A 147 1.83 0.59 -21.66
N LYS A 148 0.70 1.21 -22.07
CA LYS A 148 0.69 2.30 -23.06
C LYS A 148 1.42 3.56 -22.58
N ASN A 149 1.27 3.91 -21.31
CA ASN A 149 1.87 5.13 -20.73
C ASN A 149 3.39 4.99 -20.51
N CYS A 150 3.90 3.78 -20.22
CA CYS A 150 5.35 3.54 -20.18
C CYS A 150 6.00 3.63 -21.56
N GLU A 151 5.32 3.13 -22.59
CA GLU A 151 5.82 3.19 -23.97
C GLU A 151 5.88 4.63 -24.50
N GLU A 152 4.85 5.44 -24.22
CA GLU A 152 4.85 6.89 -24.50
C GLU A 152 5.97 7.62 -23.74
N LYS A 153 6.15 7.33 -22.44
CA LYS A 153 7.22 7.96 -21.65
C LYS A 153 8.62 7.55 -22.09
N MET A 154 8.82 6.33 -22.59
CA MET A 154 10.11 5.90 -23.16
C MET A 154 10.40 6.62 -24.49
N LYS A 155 9.39 6.85 -25.33
CA LYS A 155 9.53 7.64 -26.56
C LYS A 155 9.89 9.09 -26.25
N GLU A 156 9.19 9.72 -25.30
CA GLU A 156 9.45 11.10 -24.89
C GLU A 156 10.85 11.29 -24.27
N TRP A 157 11.32 10.30 -23.50
CA TRP A 157 12.70 10.29 -22.98
C TRP A 157 13.75 10.12 -24.08
N GLY A 158 13.47 9.28 -25.09
CA GLY A 158 14.35 9.09 -26.25
C GLY A 158 14.52 10.38 -27.06
N GLU A 159 13.43 11.09 -27.34
CA GLU A 159 13.45 12.35 -28.07
C GLU A 159 14.21 13.45 -27.32
N LYS A 160 13.98 13.60 -26.01
CA LYS A 160 14.71 14.57 -25.18
C LYS A 160 16.22 14.30 -25.13
N LYS A 161 16.62 13.03 -25.13
CA LYS A 161 18.04 12.64 -25.10
C LYS A 161 18.73 12.94 -26.43
N ASN A 162 18.04 12.70 -27.55
CA ASN A 162 18.54 13.02 -28.88
C ASN A 162 18.71 14.53 -29.07
N ALA A 163 17.68 15.32 -28.71
CA ALA A 163 17.73 16.79 -28.78
C ALA A 163 18.82 17.40 -27.89
N LYS A 164 19.11 16.79 -26.73
CA LYS A 164 20.22 17.23 -25.87
C LYS A 164 21.58 16.94 -26.51
N SER A 165 21.75 15.77 -27.12
CA SER A 165 23.01 15.41 -27.79
C SER A 165 23.32 16.29 -29.01
N GLU A 166 22.27 16.77 -29.69
CA GLU A 166 22.40 17.65 -30.86
C GLU A 166 22.85 19.06 -30.46
N LYS A 167 22.29 19.61 -29.37
CA LYS A 167 22.74 20.88 -28.78
C LYS A 167 24.18 20.84 -28.28
N GLU A 168 24.59 19.74 -27.63
CA GLU A 168 25.97 19.57 -27.17
C GLU A 168 26.97 19.49 -28.35
N LYS A 169 26.58 18.89 -29.49
CA LYS A 169 27.38 18.88 -30.72
C LYS A 169 27.53 20.28 -31.33
N GLU A 170 26.45 21.05 -31.41
CA GLU A 170 26.51 22.43 -31.91
C GLU A 170 27.39 23.36 -31.04
N GLU A 171 27.31 23.22 -29.72
CA GLU A 171 28.19 23.96 -28.81
C GLU A 171 29.66 23.57 -28.99
N TRP A 172 29.94 22.27 -29.14
CA TRP A 172 31.28 21.77 -29.36
C TRP A 172 31.88 22.29 -30.68
N GLU A 173 31.10 22.33 -31.77
CA GLU A 173 31.54 22.91 -33.04
C GLU A 173 31.84 24.42 -32.94
N LYS A 174 31.00 25.18 -32.22
CA LYS A 174 31.25 26.61 -31.99
C LYS A 174 32.55 26.84 -31.21
N TRP A 175 32.78 26.05 -30.18
CA TRP A 175 33.98 26.13 -29.36
C TRP A 175 35.24 25.77 -30.16
N ASN A 176 35.15 24.77 -31.04
CA ASN A 176 36.26 24.34 -31.89
C ASN A 176 36.61 25.39 -32.97
N LYS A 177 35.59 26.05 -33.55
CA LYS A 177 35.81 27.19 -34.46
C LYS A 177 36.47 28.37 -33.75
N PHE A 178 36.01 28.72 -32.55
CA PHE A 178 36.59 29.80 -31.74
C PHE A 178 38.06 29.54 -31.42
N THR A 179 38.40 28.35 -30.91
CA THR A 179 39.79 28.01 -30.56
C THR A 179 40.71 27.98 -31.77
N THR A 180 40.21 27.54 -32.93
CA THR A 180 40.97 27.58 -34.19
C THR A 180 41.28 29.02 -34.61
N ALA A 181 40.30 29.94 -34.51
CA ALA A 181 40.49 31.35 -34.84
C ALA A 181 41.45 32.07 -33.88
N VAL A 182 41.40 31.76 -32.58
CA VAL A 182 42.35 32.29 -31.59
C VAL A 182 43.76 31.82 -31.91
N LYS A 183 43.94 30.53 -32.25
CA LYS A 183 45.25 29.96 -32.56
C LYS A 183 45.86 30.55 -33.84
N SER A 184 45.04 30.84 -34.85
CA SER A 184 45.52 31.55 -36.06
C SER A 184 45.87 33.01 -35.76
N GLY A 185 45.04 33.73 -35.00
CA GLY A 185 45.33 35.11 -34.60
C GLY A 185 46.62 35.23 -33.76
N PHE A 186 46.88 34.26 -32.87
CA PHE A 186 48.10 34.23 -32.08
C PHE A 186 49.35 33.97 -32.94
N LYS A 187 49.25 33.11 -33.96
CA LYS A 187 50.34 32.88 -34.93
C LYS A 187 50.64 34.13 -35.77
N GLU A 188 49.62 34.86 -36.21
CA GLU A 188 49.81 36.13 -36.91
C GLU A 188 50.45 37.20 -36.01
N PHE A 189 50.00 37.29 -34.76
CA PHE A 189 50.61 38.18 -33.77
C PHE A 189 52.08 37.84 -33.52
N GLU A 190 52.42 36.56 -33.33
CA GLU A 190 53.81 36.12 -33.14
C GLU A 190 54.69 36.45 -34.36
N LYS A 191 54.16 36.29 -35.58
CA LYS A 191 54.85 36.67 -36.82
C LYS A 191 55.08 38.17 -36.90
N SER A 192 54.08 38.99 -36.55
CA SER A 192 54.18 40.45 -36.52
C SER A 192 55.21 40.97 -35.50
N MET A 193 55.36 40.27 -34.37
CA MET A 193 56.34 40.59 -33.32
C MET A 193 57.77 40.21 -33.72
N LYS A 194 57.96 39.12 -34.47
CA LYS A 194 59.27 38.74 -35.03
C LYS A 194 59.75 39.71 -36.11
N GLU A 195 58.86 40.19 -36.99
CA GLU A 195 59.20 41.22 -37.99
C GLU A 195 59.58 42.57 -37.36
N LYS A 196 58.90 42.99 -36.28
CA LYS A 196 59.25 44.22 -35.54
C LYS A 196 60.61 44.14 -34.80
N LYS A 197 61.07 42.95 -34.43
CA LYS A 197 62.39 42.74 -33.80
C LYS A 197 63.56 42.69 -34.79
N GLY A 198 63.31 42.53 -36.08
CA GLY A 198 64.35 42.49 -37.13
C GLY A 198 64.70 43.84 -37.77
N LYS A 199 64.11 44.95 -37.32
CA LYS A 199 64.33 46.32 -37.84
C LYS A 199 65.06 47.25 -36.87
N LYS A 200 65.86 46.72 -35.94
CA LYS A 200 66.78 47.51 -35.09
C LYS A 200 68.22 47.12 -35.38
#